data_AF-A0A0D3V971-F1
#
_entry.id   AF-A0A0D3V971-F1
#
_cell.length_a   1.000
_cell.length_b   1.000
_cell.length_c   1.000
_cell.angle_alpha   90.00
_cell.angle_beta   90.00
_cell.angle_gamma   90.00
#
_symmetry.space_group_name_H-M   'P 1'
#
loop_
_entity.id
_entity.type
_entity.pdbx_description
1 polymer ?
#
loop_
_entity_poly.entity_id
_entity_poly.type
_entity_poly.pdbx_seq_one_letter_code
_entity_poly.pdbx_strand_id
1 'polypeptide(L)'
;MKSLFKNTAVVAALGALILSAMPVVALAQSSEAPNHSLISTQSYGDIKRVAISDNSNVGWVAYVLDGNTHKYIVNLNGAPYNAKKTILTNQAVPYGWAFTTYDGKTQNIVNLNGAPIGSMHSVLENSPIPSGWIVTGISNGIKLIKKVS
;
A
#
# COMPACT_ATOMS: atom_id res chain seq x y z
N MET A 1 -45.47 -37.08 -35.01
CA MET A 1 -44.08 -37.02 -35.52
C MET A 1 -43.13 -36.97 -34.33
N LYS A 2 -42.28 -38.01 -34.24
CA LYS A 2 -40.96 -38.12 -33.59
C LYS A 2 -40.67 -37.37 -32.27
N SER A 3 -40.50 -38.20 -31.25
CA SER A 3 -39.79 -38.02 -29.97
C SER A 3 -38.34 -37.53 -30.12
N LEU A 4 -37.76 -36.94 -29.06
CA LEU A 4 -36.80 -37.62 -28.16
C LEU A 4 -36.17 -36.64 -27.16
N PHE A 5 -36.61 -36.72 -25.90
CA PHE A 5 -35.79 -36.41 -24.73
C PHE A 5 -34.96 -37.66 -24.40
N LYS A 6 -33.69 -37.48 -24.06
CA LYS A 6 -32.90 -38.49 -23.34
C LYS A 6 -32.23 -37.79 -22.17
N ASN A 7 -32.58 -38.17 -20.95
CA ASN A 7 -31.69 -38.10 -19.80
C ASN A 7 -31.98 -39.33 -18.94
N THR A 8 -31.07 -40.28 -19.06
CA THR A 8 -31.00 -41.53 -18.32
C THR A 8 -30.32 -41.26 -16.99
N ALA A 9 -30.95 -41.66 -15.88
CA ALA A 9 -30.36 -42.58 -14.90
C ALA A 9 -31.33 -42.75 -13.72
N VAL A 10 -31.88 -43.95 -13.64
CA VAL A 10 -32.48 -44.52 -12.43
C VAL A 10 -31.34 -45.07 -11.59
N VAL A 11 -31.31 -44.76 -10.30
CA VAL A 11 -30.62 -45.60 -9.32
C VAL A 11 -31.60 -45.90 -8.21
N ALA A 12 -32.07 -47.15 -8.20
CA ALA A 12 -32.76 -47.78 -7.09
C ALA A 12 -31.71 -48.50 -6.23
N ALA A 13 -31.78 -48.30 -4.92
CA ALA A 13 -31.27 -49.26 -3.94
C ALA A 13 -32.03 -49.05 -2.63
N LEU A 14 -33.04 -49.90 -2.39
CA LEU A 14 -33.54 -50.20 -1.05
C LEU A 14 -32.58 -51.21 -0.40
N GLY A 15 -32.22 -51.01 0.86
CA GLY A 15 -31.47 -52.02 1.60
C GLY A 15 -31.14 -51.68 3.04
N ALA A 16 -31.92 -52.26 3.94
CA ALA A 16 -31.63 -52.60 5.34
C ALA A 16 -31.64 -51.50 6.43
N LEU A 17 -32.61 -51.66 7.33
CA LEU A 17 -32.79 -50.98 8.60
C LEU A 17 -32.23 -51.90 9.70
N ILE A 18 -31.28 -51.43 10.51
CA ILE A 18 -30.88 -52.12 11.75
C ILE A 18 -30.67 -51.07 12.85
N LEU A 19 -31.40 -51.22 13.96
CA LEU A 19 -31.29 -50.43 15.18
C LEU A 19 -29.99 -50.76 15.93
N SER A 20 -29.20 -49.73 16.28
CA SER A 20 -28.38 -49.74 17.49
C SER A 20 -27.95 -48.33 17.89
N ALA A 21 -28.01 -48.07 19.20
CA ALA A 21 -27.81 -46.80 19.88
C ALA A 21 -26.69 -45.90 19.32
N MET A 22 -26.99 -44.63 19.07
CA MET A 22 -25.98 -43.62 18.79
C MET A 22 -25.50 -42.97 20.09
N PRO A 23 -24.18 -42.81 20.32
CA PRO A 23 -23.70 -41.80 21.25
C PRO A 23 -24.02 -40.41 20.66
N VAL A 24 -24.41 -39.46 21.51
CA VAL A 24 -24.51 -38.04 21.11
C VAL A 24 -23.12 -37.57 20.72
N VAL A 25 -22.80 -37.59 19.44
CA VAL A 25 -21.61 -36.92 18.90
C VAL A 25 -21.93 -35.43 18.97
N ALA A 26 -21.25 -34.73 19.88
CA ALA A 26 -21.22 -33.28 19.91
C ALA A 26 -20.76 -32.79 18.52
N LEU A 27 -21.63 -32.07 17.81
CA LEU A 27 -21.22 -31.26 16.67
C LEU A 27 -20.33 -30.14 17.20
N ALA A 28 -19.02 -30.39 17.25
CA ALA A 28 -18.05 -29.31 17.32
C ALA A 28 -18.21 -28.50 16.04
N GLN A 29 -18.92 -27.38 16.13
CA GLN A 29 -18.90 -26.36 15.09
C GLN A 29 -17.45 -25.89 14.97
N SER A 30 -16.76 -26.32 13.92
CA SER A 30 -15.48 -25.75 13.52
C SER A 30 -15.73 -24.29 13.20
N SER A 31 -15.41 -23.39 14.13
CA SER A 31 -15.28 -21.98 13.82
C SER A 31 -14.08 -21.84 12.90
N GLU A 32 -14.32 -21.90 11.59
CA GLU A 32 -13.35 -21.36 10.64
C GLU A 32 -13.21 -19.87 10.96
N ALA A 33 -12.10 -19.53 11.62
CA ALA A 33 -11.67 -18.16 11.74
C ALA A 33 -11.58 -17.58 10.32
N PRO A 34 -12.01 -16.33 10.08
CA PRO A 34 -11.86 -15.71 8.78
C PRO A 34 -10.37 -15.64 8.42
N ASN A 35 -9.95 -16.56 7.57
CA ASN A 35 -8.57 -16.68 7.12
C ASN A 35 -8.38 -15.79 5.90
N HIS A 36 -8.16 -14.51 6.13
CA HIS A 36 -7.58 -13.63 5.13
C HIS A 36 -6.53 -12.73 5.79
N SER A 37 -5.43 -13.34 6.23
CA SER A 37 -4.14 -12.66 6.33
C SER A 37 -3.66 -12.36 4.90
N LEU A 38 -4.26 -11.34 4.26
CA LEU A 38 -3.66 -10.70 3.10
C LEU A 38 -2.54 -9.79 3.60
N ILE A 39 -1.41 -10.37 3.99
CA ILE A 39 -0.16 -9.63 3.97
C ILE A 39 0.15 -9.44 2.48
N SER A 40 -0.47 -8.42 1.88
CA SER A 40 -0.03 -7.90 0.60
C SER A 40 1.40 -7.44 0.83
N THR A 41 2.35 -8.15 0.22
CA THR A 41 3.80 -7.86 0.25
C THR A 41 4.09 -6.58 -0.53
N GLN A 42 3.45 -5.49 -0.12
CA GLN A 42 3.58 -4.17 -0.74
C GLN A 42 5.02 -3.71 -0.54
N SER A 43 5.72 -3.52 -1.64
CA SER A 43 7.11 -3.11 -1.69
C SER A 43 7.22 -1.64 -2.12
N TYR A 44 8.35 -1.01 -1.77
CA TYR A 44 8.70 0.30 -2.31
C TYR A 44 8.57 0.30 -3.84
N GLY A 45 7.90 1.31 -4.37
CA GLY A 45 7.74 1.48 -5.82
C GLY A 45 6.51 0.80 -6.41
N ASP A 46 5.78 -0.03 -5.65
CA ASP A 46 4.50 -0.58 -6.10
C ASP A 46 3.55 0.56 -6.48
N ILE A 47 2.72 0.33 -7.51
CA ILE A 47 1.77 1.31 -8.03
C ILE A 47 0.37 0.74 -7.97
N LYS A 48 -0.60 1.59 -7.60
CA LYS A 48 -2.02 1.27 -7.71
C LYS A 48 -2.83 2.47 -8.15
N ARG A 49 -3.99 2.19 -8.74
CA ARG A 49 -4.98 3.17 -9.14
C ARG A 49 -6.08 3.23 -8.09
N VAL A 50 -6.37 4.42 -7.60
CA VAL A 50 -7.40 4.64 -6.56
C VAL A 50 -8.28 5.83 -6.93
N ALA A 51 -9.46 5.92 -6.30
CA ALA A 51 -10.28 7.12 -6.40
C ALA A 51 -9.52 8.35 -5.85
N ILE A 52 -9.75 9.54 -6.40
CA ILE A 52 -9.09 10.77 -5.91
C ILE A 52 -9.36 11.01 -4.42
N SER A 53 -10.58 10.69 -3.97
CA SER A 53 -11.03 10.80 -2.57
C SER A 53 -10.44 9.75 -1.63
N ASP A 54 -9.81 8.69 -2.14
CA ASP A 54 -9.20 7.67 -1.29
C ASP A 54 -7.89 8.16 -0.68
N ASN A 55 -7.91 8.27 0.65
CA ASN A 55 -6.78 8.65 1.50
C ASN A 55 -6.41 7.54 2.52
N SER A 56 -6.91 6.31 2.33
CA SER A 56 -6.66 5.19 3.26
C SER A 56 -5.27 4.55 3.12
N ASN A 57 -4.51 4.95 2.10
CA ASN A 57 -3.26 4.30 1.71
C ASN A 57 -2.03 4.95 2.38
N VAL A 58 -1.81 4.64 3.66
CA VAL A 58 -0.69 5.19 4.44
C VAL A 58 0.67 4.87 3.81
N GLY A 59 1.52 5.88 3.65
CA GLY A 59 2.84 5.76 3.04
C GLY A 59 2.83 5.68 1.50
N TRP A 60 1.65 5.81 0.88
CA TRP A 60 1.50 5.96 -0.56
C TRP A 60 1.26 7.40 -0.94
N VAL A 61 1.81 7.83 -2.09
CA VAL A 61 1.69 9.21 -2.56
C VAL A 61 1.23 9.26 -4.01
N ALA A 62 0.37 10.20 -4.36
CA ALA A 62 -0.06 10.40 -5.73
C ALA A 62 1.03 11.03 -6.58
N TYR A 63 1.26 10.46 -7.77
CA TYR A 63 2.27 10.96 -8.70
C TYR A 63 1.70 11.30 -10.08
N VAL A 64 0.50 10.78 -10.42
CA VAL A 64 -0.21 11.08 -11.67
C VAL A 64 -1.72 11.09 -11.43
N LEU A 65 -2.44 12.02 -12.07
CA LEU A 65 -3.90 12.00 -12.15
C LEU A 65 -4.35 11.16 -13.35
N ASP A 66 -5.41 10.38 -13.16
CA ASP A 66 -6.09 9.63 -14.22
C ASP A 66 -7.51 10.17 -14.40
N GLY A 67 -7.58 11.28 -15.14
CA GLY A 67 -8.81 12.08 -15.26
C GLY A 67 -9.22 12.72 -13.93
N ASN A 68 -10.54 12.94 -13.78
CA ASN A 68 -11.12 13.67 -12.65
C ASN A 68 -11.64 12.75 -11.53
N THR A 69 -11.51 11.44 -11.68
CA THR A 69 -12.08 10.47 -10.73
C THR A 69 -11.02 9.60 -10.06
N HIS A 70 -9.86 9.41 -10.71
CA HIS A 70 -8.82 8.51 -10.21
C HIS A 70 -7.43 9.15 -10.23
N LYS A 71 -6.53 8.54 -9.47
CA LYS A 71 -5.11 8.89 -9.38
C LYS A 71 -4.29 7.61 -9.31
N TYR A 72 -3.07 7.67 -9.82
CA TYR A 72 -2.05 6.66 -9.57
C TYR A 72 -1.24 7.08 -8.34
N ILE A 73 -1.13 6.15 -7.40
CA ILE A 73 -0.32 6.30 -6.19
C ILE A 73 0.82 5.29 -6.19
N VAL A 74 1.94 5.66 -5.58
CA VAL A 74 3.15 4.84 -5.44
C VAL A 74 3.46 4.59 -3.98
N ASN A 75 3.90 3.38 -3.63
CA ASN A 75 4.33 3.04 -2.28
C ASN A 75 5.70 3.62 -1.99
N LEU A 76 5.83 4.41 -0.92
CA LEU A 76 7.11 4.95 -0.47
C LEU A 76 7.66 4.23 0.76
N ASN A 77 6.92 3.25 1.31
CA ASN A 77 7.36 2.47 2.46
C ASN A 77 8.56 1.58 2.10
N GLY A 78 9.54 1.49 3.01
CA GLY A 78 10.73 0.67 2.80
C GLY A 78 11.70 1.19 1.74
N ALA A 79 11.53 2.43 1.26
CA ALA A 79 12.46 3.04 0.33
C ALA A 79 13.88 3.10 0.92
N PRO A 80 14.93 2.85 0.13
CA PRO A 80 16.31 3.05 0.59
C PRO A 80 16.63 4.55 0.74
N TYR A 81 17.68 4.85 1.52
CA TYR A 81 18.25 6.20 1.57
C TYR A 81 18.56 6.70 0.14
N ASN A 82 18.33 7.99 -0.12
CA ASN A 82 18.47 8.64 -1.42
C ASN A 82 17.51 8.17 -2.52
N ALA A 83 16.53 7.32 -2.22
CA ALA A 83 15.41 7.09 -3.13
C ALA A 83 14.74 8.42 -3.48
N LYS A 84 14.42 8.62 -4.76
CA LYS A 84 13.79 9.84 -5.26
C LYS A 84 12.48 9.52 -5.96
N LYS A 85 11.51 10.43 -5.85
CA LYS A 85 10.26 10.33 -6.59
C LYS A 85 9.73 11.71 -6.96
N THR A 86 9.16 11.82 -8.15
CA THR A 86 8.32 12.95 -8.54
C THR A 86 6.88 12.64 -8.15
N ILE A 87 6.26 13.56 -7.42
CA ILE A 87 4.89 13.44 -6.92
C ILE A 87 4.07 14.65 -7.39
N LEU A 88 2.75 14.52 -7.35
CA LEU A 88 1.88 15.68 -7.56
C LEU A 88 2.09 16.70 -6.44
N THR A 89 1.76 17.95 -6.70
CA THR A 89 1.75 18.99 -5.66
C THR A 89 0.69 18.74 -4.61
N ASN A 90 0.88 19.36 -3.44
CA ASN A 90 -0.04 19.31 -2.30
C ASN A 90 -0.30 17.90 -1.76
N GLN A 91 0.57 16.95 -2.05
CA GLN A 91 0.51 15.63 -1.44
C GLN A 91 1.20 15.65 -0.07
N ALA A 92 0.64 14.89 0.87
CA ALA A 92 1.29 14.65 2.15
C ALA A 92 2.59 13.87 1.91
N VAL A 93 3.72 14.43 2.32
CA VAL A 93 5.01 13.75 2.24
C VAL A 93 5.18 12.84 3.45
N PRO A 94 5.54 11.56 3.26
CA PRO A 94 5.78 10.65 4.37
C PRO A 94 6.94 11.11 5.24
N TYR A 95 6.90 10.72 6.51
CA TYR A 95 7.99 11.01 7.44
C TYR A 95 9.34 10.52 6.91
N GLY A 96 10.37 11.34 7.10
CA GLY A 96 11.72 11.04 6.63
C GLY A 96 11.99 11.35 5.15
N TRP A 97 10.98 11.80 4.41
CA TRP A 97 11.16 12.35 3.06
C TRP A 97 11.23 13.88 3.10
N ALA A 98 11.89 14.48 2.10
CA ALA A 98 12.09 15.92 1.98
C ALA A 98 11.91 16.40 0.52
N PHE A 99 11.44 17.63 0.32
CA PHE A 99 11.32 18.24 -1.00
C PHE A 99 12.68 18.73 -1.52
N THR A 100 12.98 18.48 -2.78
CA THR A 100 14.23 18.92 -3.43
C THR A 100 13.99 19.91 -4.56
N THR A 101 12.89 19.76 -5.31
CA THR A 101 12.51 20.71 -6.37
C THR A 101 11.00 20.81 -6.51
N TYR A 102 10.53 21.91 -7.11
CA TYR A 102 9.14 22.20 -7.41
C TYR A 102 9.05 22.93 -8.75
N ASP A 103 8.15 22.49 -9.64
CA ASP A 103 8.01 23.06 -11.00
C ASP A 103 6.65 23.75 -11.25
N GLY A 104 5.82 23.90 -10.22
CA GLY A 104 4.45 24.41 -10.33
C GLY A 104 3.36 23.33 -10.38
N LYS A 105 3.68 22.11 -10.84
CA LYS A 105 2.73 21.01 -11.02
C LYS A 105 3.11 19.75 -10.23
N THR A 106 4.40 19.54 -10.07
CA THR A 106 5.00 18.39 -9.41
C THR A 106 6.09 18.81 -8.45
N GLN A 107 6.40 17.92 -7.52
CA GLN A 107 7.47 18.09 -6.55
C GLN A 107 8.37 16.86 -6.56
N ASN A 108 9.68 17.07 -6.53
CA ASN A 108 10.61 15.97 -6.30
C ASN A 108 10.87 15.83 -4.81
N ILE A 109 10.79 14.60 -4.35
CA ILE A 109 11.10 14.22 -2.98
C ILE A 109 12.28 13.25 -2.92
N VAL A 110 13.01 13.28 -1.81
CA VAL A 110 14.12 12.36 -1.51
C VAL A 110 13.91 11.72 -0.14
N ASN A 111 14.20 10.43 -0.03
CA ASN A 111 14.17 9.71 1.22
C ASN A 111 15.48 9.92 2.00
N LEU A 112 15.35 10.42 3.22
CA LEU A 112 16.46 10.70 4.14
C LEU A 112 16.54 9.69 5.29
N ASN A 113 15.63 8.71 5.33
CA ASN A 113 15.68 7.62 6.29
C ASN A 113 16.92 6.74 6.04
N GLY A 114 17.56 6.29 7.12
CA GLY A 114 18.76 5.44 7.06
C GLY A 114 20.03 6.16 6.60
N ALA A 115 20.00 7.49 6.48
CA ALA A 115 21.19 8.27 6.12
C ALA A 115 22.29 8.13 7.19
N PRO A 116 23.55 7.91 6.80
CA PRO A 116 24.70 7.98 7.71
C PRO A 116 24.83 9.35 8.38
N ILE A 117 25.28 9.37 9.64
CA ILE A 117 25.63 10.63 10.34
C ILE A 117 26.65 11.40 9.51
N GLY A 118 26.45 12.71 9.39
CA GLY A 118 27.27 13.59 8.58
C GLY A 118 26.79 13.76 7.14
N SER A 119 25.83 12.94 6.66
CA SER A 119 25.21 13.12 5.34
C SER A 119 24.59 14.52 5.21
N MET A 120 24.68 15.11 4.01
CA MET A 120 24.16 16.44 3.73
C MET A 120 23.22 16.44 2.53
N HIS A 121 22.18 17.27 2.57
CA HIS A 121 21.23 17.44 1.47
C HIS A 121 20.82 18.91 1.32
N SER A 122 20.53 19.29 0.09
CA SER A 122 19.88 20.56 -0.24
C SER A 122 18.40 20.29 -0.47
N VAL A 123 17.55 20.91 0.35
CA VAL A 123 16.09 20.73 0.32
C VAL A 123 15.40 22.07 0.17
N LEU A 124 14.18 22.09 -0.37
CA LEU A 124 13.41 23.33 -0.45
C LEU A 124 13.15 23.90 0.95
N GLU A 125 13.01 25.22 1.05
CA GLU A 125 12.79 25.90 2.32
C GLU A 125 11.52 25.45 3.03
N ASN A 126 10.45 25.14 2.30
CA ASN A 126 9.21 24.59 2.84
C ASN A 126 9.28 23.06 3.10
N SER A 127 10.44 22.43 2.90
CA SER A 127 10.60 21.00 3.15
C SER A 127 10.47 20.66 4.63
N PRO A 128 9.76 19.57 4.98
CA PRO A 128 9.88 18.99 6.30
C PRO A 128 11.34 18.59 6.55
N ILE A 129 11.78 18.75 7.79
CA ILE A 129 13.12 18.38 8.25
C ILE A 129 12.95 17.14 9.14
N PRO A 130 13.44 15.96 8.74
CA PRO A 130 13.26 14.75 9.55
C PRO A 130 14.04 14.80 10.86
N SER A 131 13.63 13.99 11.85
CA SER A 131 14.37 13.91 13.11
C SER A 131 15.83 13.49 12.92
N GLY A 132 16.69 14.07 13.75
CA GLY A 132 18.14 13.89 13.68
C GLY A 132 18.82 14.65 12.54
N TRP A 133 18.09 15.46 11.76
CA TRP A 133 18.66 16.43 10.84
C TRP A 133 18.60 17.84 11.42
N ILE A 134 19.64 18.64 11.13
CA ILE A 134 19.68 20.07 11.44
C ILE A 134 19.86 20.89 10.17
N VAL A 135 19.42 22.14 10.18
CA VAL A 135 19.72 23.11 9.12
C VAL A 135 21.08 23.74 9.42
N THR A 136 21.98 23.71 8.44
CA THR A 136 23.33 24.30 8.53
C THR A 136 23.48 25.56 7.68
N GLY A 137 22.52 25.85 6.80
CA GLY A 137 22.51 27.06 5.99
C GLY A 137 21.20 27.23 5.23
N ILE A 138 20.87 28.47 4.89
CA ILE A 138 19.70 28.81 4.07
C ILE A 138 20.15 29.83 3.02
N SER A 139 19.80 29.60 1.76
CA SER A 139 20.07 30.52 0.66
C SER A 139 19.09 30.29 -0.48
N ASN A 140 18.54 31.38 -1.05
CA ASN A 140 17.70 31.34 -2.25
C ASN A 140 16.55 30.32 -2.19
N GLY A 141 15.85 30.23 -1.06
CA GLY A 141 14.74 29.27 -0.89
C GLY A 141 15.17 27.80 -0.72
N ILE A 142 16.46 27.55 -0.46
CA ILE A 142 17.04 26.23 -0.22
C ILE A 142 17.62 26.18 1.20
N LYS A 143 17.35 25.08 1.91
CA LYS A 143 17.98 24.70 3.17
C LYS A 143 19.07 23.66 2.90
N LEU A 144 20.27 23.90 3.42
CA LEU A 144 21.29 22.88 3.56
C LEU A 144 21.08 22.18 4.91
N ILE A 145 20.88 20.86 4.87
CA ILE A 145 20.66 20.05 6.07
C ILE A 145 21.77 19.03 6.27
N LYS A 146 22.04 18.68 7.53
CA LYS A 146 23.04 17.69 7.92
C LYS A 146 22.46 16.70 8.94
N LYS A 147 22.71 15.40 8.73
CA LYS A 147 22.38 14.33 9.68
C LYS A 147 23.34 14.38 10.88
N VAL A 148 22.80 14.40 12.09
CA VAL A 148 23.58 14.50 13.34
C VAL A 148 23.27 13.41 14.37
N SER A 149 22.13 12.74 14.25
CA SER A 149 21.75 11.59 15.10
C SER A 149 20.77 10.67 14.40
#